data_AF-A0A1V5ZGD3-F1
#
_entry.id   AF-A0A1V5ZGD3-F1
#
_cell.length_a   1.000
_cell.length_b   1.000
_cell.length_c   1.000
_cell.angle_alpha   90.00
_cell.angle_beta   90.00
_cell.angle_gamma   90.00
#
_symmetry.space_group_name_H-M   'P 1'
#
loop_
_entity.id
_entity.type
_entity.pdbx_description
1 polymer ?
#
loop_
_entity_poly.entity_id
_entity_poly.type
_entity_poly.pdbx_seq_one_letter_code
_entity_poly.pdbx_strand_id
1 'polypeptide(L)'
;MDQLALSDPLLARLPAMSAQMLRIGHLERPIPDGYLETLMTGENQLQDRNLAAYYDKLRLVTRGPLFSWERLKTIVEMNLGKYDHLIDKDFYRSRLPDAFALS
;
A
#
# COMPACT_ATOMS: atom_id res chain seq x y z
N MET A 1 5.56 -12.33 -10.01
CA MET A 1 4.94 -11.42 -9.04
C MET A 1 5.28 -11.93 -7.65
N ASP A 2 5.70 -11.07 -6.72
CA ASP A 2 5.97 -11.43 -5.33
C ASP A 2 4.62 -11.60 -4.60
N GLN A 3 4.15 -12.85 -4.51
CA GLN A 3 2.86 -13.23 -3.95
C GLN A 3 2.73 -12.96 -2.44
N LEU A 4 3.81 -12.60 -1.75
CA LEU A 4 3.82 -12.44 -0.30
C LEU A 4 3.74 -10.97 0.16
N ALA A 5 3.75 -10.01 -0.78
CA ALA A 5 3.70 -8.57 -0.50
C ALA A 5 4.79 -8.08 0.50
N LEU A 6 5.84 -8.87 0.73
CA LEU A 6 6.91 -8.53 1.68
C LEU A 6 7.81 -7.43 1.13
N SER A 7 7.94 -7.35 -0.19
CA SER A 7 8.72 -6.32 -0.88
C SER A 7 7.87 -5.19 -1.43
N ASP A 8 6.53 -5.28 -1.34
CA ASP A 8 5.64 -4.27 -1.89
C ASP A 8 5.46 -3.11 -0.90
N PRO A 9 5.91 -1.89 -1.27
CA PRO A 9 5.95 -0.78 -0.33
C PRO A 9 4.56 -0.29 0.09
N LEU A 10 3.52 -0.46 -0.75
CA LEU A 10 2.17 0.00 -0.43
C LEU A 10 1.44 -1.04 0.40
N LEU A 11 1.42 -2.30 -0.06
CA LEU A 11 0.74 -3.38 0.62
C LEU A 11 1.31 -3.56 2.03
N ALA A 12 2.63 -3.47 2.24
CA ALA A 12 3.22 -3.57 3.58
C ALA A 12 2.65 -2.57 4.61
N ARG A 13 2.02 -1.47 4.17
CA ARG A 13 1.42 -0.43 5.02
C ARG A 13 -0.08 -0.60 5.27
N LEU A 14 -0.74 -1.49 4.52
CA LEU A 14 -2.14 -1.82 4.75
C LEU A 14 -2.29 -2.78 5.94
N PRO A 15 -3.40 -2.70 6.70
CA PRO A 15 -3.68 -3.63 7.78
C PRO A 15 -3.76 -5.06 7.23
N ALA A 16 -3.27 -6.02 8.00
CA ALA A 16 -3.53 -7.42 7.73
C ALA A 16 -5.04 -7.71 7.87
N MET A 17 -5.53 -8.64 7.08
CA MET A 17 -6.91 -9.09 7.13
C MET A 17 -7.29 -9.69 8.51
N SER A 18 -8.58 -9.82 8.77
CA SER A 18 -9.12 -10.29 10.05
C SER A 18 -8.53 -11.64 10.50
N ALA A 19 -8.49 -11.85 11.82
CA ALA A 19 -7.84 -12.98 12.47
C ALA A 19 -8.37 -14.36 12.04
N GLN A 20 -9.54 -14.42 11.41
CA GLN A 20 -10.20 -15.65 10.96
C GLN A 20 -9.47 -16.31 9.78
N MET A 21 -8.64 -15.58 9.03
CA MET A 21 -7.83 -16.09 7.91
C MET A 21 -6.34 -16.20 8.24
N LEU A 22 -5.95 -16.12 9.52
CA LEU A 22 -4.54 -16.26 9.94
C LEU A 22 -4.05 -17.70 9.75
N ARG A 23 -3.55 -18.03 8.55
CA ARG A 23 -2.59 -19.12 8.39
C ARG A 23 -1.22 -18.56 8.78
N ILE A 24 -0.60 -19.15 9.80
CA ILE A 24 0.69 -18.72 10.35
C ILE A 24 1.69 -18.56 9.18
N GLY A 25 2.13 -17.32 8.93
CA GLY A 25 3.09 -16.97 7.86
C GLY A 25 2.53 -16.27 6.63
N HIS A 26 1.21 -16.19 6.44
CA HIS A 26 0.57 -15.56 5.27
C HIS A 26 -0.40 -14.45 5.71
N LEU A 27 0.14 -13.29 6.08
CA LEU A 27 -0.66 -12.08 6.34
C LEU A 27 -1.08 -11.48 4.99
N GLU A 28 -2.13 -12.04 4.42
CA GLU A 28 -2.77 -11.51 3.21
C GLU A 28 -3.29 -10.10 3.46
N ARG A 29 -3.20 -9.29 2.41
CA ARG A 29 -3.66 -7.90 2.40
C ARG A 29 -4.46 -7.68 1.13
N PRO A 30 -5.57 -6.93 1.21
CA PRO A 30 -6.37 -6.67 0.03
C PRO A 30 -5.54 -5.90 -1.00
N ILE A 31 -5.69 -6.28 -2.27
CA ILE A 31 -5.16 -5.51 -3.39
C ILE A 31 -6.15 -4.37 -3.66
N PRO A 32 -5.74 -3.09 -3.55
CA PRO A 32 -6.63 -1.98 -3.85
C PRO A 32 -7.00 -1.92 -5.33
N ASP A 33 -8.21 -1.44 -5.63
CA ASP A 33 -8.66 -1.23 -7.01
C ASP A 33 -7.75 -0.22 -7.72
N GLY A 34 -7.33 -0.56 -8.95
CA GLY A 34 -6.41 0.27 -9.73
C GLY A 34 -4.92 0.04 -9.39
N TYR A 35 -4.59 -0.78 -8.38
CA TYR A 35 -3.20 -0.98 -7.99
C TYR A 35 -2.41 -1.80 -9.02
N LEU A 36 -3.02 -2.81 -9.64
CA LEU A 36 -2.35 -3.62 -10.66
C LEU A 36 -2.05 -2.79 -11.91
N GLU A 37 -2.99 -1.96 -12.35
CA GLU A 37 -2.84 -1.00 -13.44
C GLU A 37 -1.75 0.02 -13.10
N THR A 38 -1.68 0.46 -11.85
CA THR A 38 -0.63 1.36 -11.36
C THR A 38 0.76 0.73 -11.48
N LEU A 39 0.89 -0.56 -11.16
CA LEU A 39 2.15 -1.28 -11.30
C LEU A 39 2.52 -1.50 -12.78
N MET A 40 1.55 -1.81 -13.63
CA MET A 40 1.77 -2.07 -15.05
C MET A 40 2.16 -0.81 -15.84
N THR A 41 1.50 0.31 -15.55
CA THR A 41 1.71 1.58 -16.28
C THR A 41 2.77 2.46 -15.63
N GLY A 42 2.98 2.31 -14.31
CA GLY A 42 3.82 3.21 -13.52
C GLY A 42 3.14 4.54 -13.17
N GLU A 43 1.88 4.72 -13.55
CA GLU A 43 1.03 5.88 -13.27
C GLU A 43 0.03 5.55 -12.16
N ASN A 44 -0.21 6.48 -11.24
CA ASN A 44 -1.13 6.24 -10.13
C ASN A 44 -2.58 6.18 -10.60
N GLN A 45 -3.17 4.99 -10.58
CA GLN A 45 -4.55 4.70 -11.02
C GLN A 45 -5.43 4.19 -9.87
N LEU A 46 -4.99 4.35 -8.62
CA LEU A 46 -5.75 3.96 -7.43
C LEU A 46 -7.10 4.68 -7.37
N GLN A 47 -8.18 3.93 -7.20
CA GLN A 47 -9.53 4.49 -7.16
C GLN A 47 -9.81 5.22 -5.83
N ASP A 48 -9.27 4.71 -4.72
CA ASP A 48 -9.30 5.40 -3.43
C ASP A 48 -8.36 6.60 -3.48
N ARG A 49 -8.94 7.80 -3.48
CA ARG A 49 -8.20 9.08 -3.59
C ARG A 49 -7.26 9.32 -2.41
N ASN A 50 -7.63 8.88 -1.21
CA ASN A 50 -6.78 9.05 -0.04
C ASN A 50 -5.58 8.10 -0.13
N LEU A 51 -5.83 6.84 -0.50
CA LEU A 51 -4.75 5.89 -0.72
C LEU A 51 -3.86 6.30 -1.90
N ALA A 52 -4.42 6.87 -2.96
CA ALA A 52 -3.67 7.44 -4.08
C ALA A 52 -2.70 8.53 -3.60
N ALA A 53 -3.18 9.46 -2.78
CA ALA A 53 -2.33 10.50 -2.20
C ALA A 53 -1.23 9.94 -1.28
N TYR A 54 -1.53 8.89 -0.51
CA TYR A 54 -0.52 8.17 0.27
C TYR A 54 0.53 7.54 -0.64
N TYR A 55 0.10 6.88 -1.72
CA TYR A 55 0.97 6.22 -2.68
C TYR A 55 1.90 7.20 -3.38
N ASP A 56 1.47 8.42 -3.71
CA ASP A 56 2.36 9.43 -4.30
C ASP A 56 3.51 9.80 -3.37
N LYS A 57 3.23 9.95 -2.06
CA LYS A 57 4.28 10.20 -1.05
C LYS A 57 5.23 9.02 -0.93
N LEU A 58 4.69 7.81 -0.92
CA LEU A 58 5.47 6.58 -0.88
C LEU A 58 6.36 6.42 -2.13
N ARG A 59 5.84 6.76 -3.30
CA ARG A 59 6.55 6.74 -4.59
C ARG A 59 7.70 7.73 -4.59
N LEU A 60 7.51 8.93 -4.02
CA LEU A 60 8.60 9.90 -3.82
C LEU A 60 9.70 9.34 -2.90
N VAL A 61 9.34 8.67 -1.81
CA VAL A 61 10.31 8.06 -0.88
C VAL A 61 11.11 6.93 -1.55
N THR A 62 10.45 6.10 -2.34
CA THR A 62 11.05 4.88 -2.92
C THR A 62 11.75 5.11 -4.26
N ARG A 63 11.31 6.10 -5.06
CA ARG A 63 11.78 6.31 -6.44
C ARG A 63 12.25 7.74 -6.72
N GLY A 64 12.08 8.67 -5.79
CA GLY A 64 12.53 10.05 -5.94
C GLY A 64 14.06 10.21 -5.88
N PRO A 65 14.60 11.36 -6.34
CA PRO A 65 16.03 11.62 -6.29
C PRO A 65 16.60 11.52 -4.86
N LEU A 66 17.70 10.77 -4.71
CA LEU A 66 18.26 10.40 -3.39
C LEU A 66 18.54 11.61 -2.49
N PHE A 67 19.10 12.68 -3.06
CA PHE A 67 19.51 13.90 -2.35
C PHE A 67 18.48 15.03 -2.45
N SER A 68 17.21 14.73 -2.75
CA SER A 68 16.17 15.77 -2.74
C SER A 68 15.70 16.08 -1.32
N TRP A 69 15.60 17.37 -1.01
CA TRP A 69 15.05 17.83 0.26
C TRP A 69 13.61 17.36 0.47
N GLU A 70 12.81 17.35 -0.60
CA GLU A 70 11.42 16.89 -0.57
C GLU A 70 11.32 15.42 -0.15
N ARG A 71 12.20 14.55 -0.68
CA ARG A 71 12.26 13.14 -0.28
C ARG A 71 12.64 12.99 1.18
N LEU A 72 13.68 13.70 1.66
CA LEU A 72 14.11 13.62 3.05
C LEU A 72 12.99 14.07 4.01
N LYS A 73 12.34 15.20 3.71
CA LYS A 73 11.18 15.69 4.45
C LYS A 73 10.06 14.64 4.47
N THR A 74 9.74 14.06 3.33
CA THR A 74 8.66 13.06 3.21
C THR A 74 8.99 11.79 3.99
N ILE A 75 10.25 11.34 4.02
CA ILE A 75 10.71 10.22 4.86
C ILE A 75 10.42 10.51 6.34
N VAL A 76 10.81 11.68 6.84
CA VAL A 76 10.57 12.06 8.25
C VAL A 76 9.07 12.10 8.55
N GLU A 77 8.30 12.79 7.72
CA GLU A 77 6.84 12.90 7.88
C GLU A 77 6.14 11.54 7.88
N MET A 78 6.59 10.62 7.02
CA MET A 78 6.02 9.27 6.94
C MET A 78 6.34 8.43 8.18
N ASN A 79 7.55 8.55 8.74
CA ASN A 79 7.91 7.85 9.99
C ASN A 79 7.22 8.45 11.22
N LEU A 80 6.85 9.72 11.19
CA LEU A 80 6.04 10.36 12.24
C LEU A 80 4.53 10.06 12.11
N GLY A 81 4.12 9.26 11.14
CA GLY A 81 2.71 8.91 10.91
C GLY A 81 1.87 10.05 10.34
N LYS A 82 2.48 11.10 9.79
CA LYS A 82 1.75 12.28 9.26
C LYS A 82 0.69 11.88 8.23
N TYR A 83 0.94 10.82 7.46
CA TYR A 83 0.09 10.36 6.38
C TYR A 83 -0.85 9.22 6.75
N ASP A 84 -0.84 8.75 8.01
CA ASP A 84 -1.63 7.58 8.43
C ASP A 84 -3.14 7.79 8.28
N HIS A 85 -3.60 9.04 8.36
CA HIS A 85 -5.00 9.43 8.15
C HIS A 85 -5.48 9.23 6.71
N LEU A 86 -4.57 9.00 5.75
CA LEU A 86 -4.91 8.72 4.36
C LEU A 86 -5.22 7.23 4.12
N ILE A 87 -5.00 6.37 5.11
CA ILE A 87 -5.34 4.95 5.03
C ILE A 87 -6.60 4.70 5.86
N ASP A 88 -7.69 4.32 5.20
CA ASP A 88 -8.88 3.83 5.88
C ASP A 88 -8.66 2.40 6.39
N LYS A 89 -8.14 2.31 7.62
CA LYS A 89 -7.76 1.02 8.22
C LYS A 89 -8.96 0.08 8.40
N ASP A 90 -10.15 0.60 8.66
CA ASP A 90 -11.33 -0.23 8.89
C ASP A 90 -11.88 -0.79 7.58
N PHE A 91 -11.88 0.03 6.51
CA PHE A 91 -12.20 -0.42 5.17
C PHE A 91 -11.25 -1.53 4.69
N TYR A 92 -9.93 -1.32 4.76
CA TYR A 92 -8.96 -2.31 4.29
C TYR A 92 -8.86 -3.56 5.18
N ARG A 93 -9.26 -3.49 6.45
CA ARG A 93 -9.32 -4.68 7.33
C ARG A 93 -10.53 -5.58 7.05
N SER A 94 -11.63 -4.99 6.59
CA SER A 94 -12.90 -5.68 6.33
C SER A 94 -13.04 -6.18 4.89
N ARG A 95 -12.18 -5.74 3.97
CA ARG A 95 -12.17 -6.16 2.58
C ARG A 95 -11.68 -7.61 2.44
N LEU A 96 -12.58 -8.49 1.98
CA LEU A 96 -12.23 -9.86 1.59
C LEU A 96 -11.33 -9.84 0.34
N PRO A 97 -10.47 -10.85 0.11
CA PRO A 97 -9.66 -10.92 -1.09
C PRO A 97 -10.60 -11.13 -2.27
N ASP A 98 -10.28 -10.57 -3.44
CA ASP A 98 -10.95 -10.97 -4.66
C ASP A 98 -10.75 -12.49 -4.82
N ALA A 99 -11.86 -13.22 -4.92
CA ALA A 99 -11.86 -14.69 -5.02
C ALA A 99 -11.03 -15.23 -6.20
N PHE A 100 -10.65 -14.35 -7.15
CA PHE A 100 -9.82 -14.63 -8.30
C PHE A 100 -8.32 -14.74 -7.99
N ALA A 101 -7.85 -14.39 -6.79
CA ALA A 101 -6.45 -14.56 -6.40
C ALA A 101 -6.10 -15.98 -5.91
N LEU A 102 -7.09 -16.87 -5.79
CA LEU A 102 -6.97 -18.22 -5.22
C LEU A 102 -7.25 -19.36 -6.21
N SER A 103 -7.34 -19.08 -7.51
CA SER A 103 -7.52 -20.08 -8.58
C SER A 103 -6.27 -20.24 -9.44
#